data_AF-A0A964END2-F1
#
_entry.id   AF-A0A964END2-F1
#
_cell.length_a   1.000
_cell.length_b   1.000
_cell.length_c   1.000
_cell.angle_alpha   90.00
_cell.angle_beta   90.00
_cell.angle_gamma   90.00
#
_symmetry.space_group_name_H-M   'P 1'
#
loop_
_entity.id
_entity.type
_entity.pdbx_description
1 polymer ?
#
loop_
_entity_poly.entity_id
_entity_poly.type
_entity_poly.pdbx_seq_one_letter_code
_entity_poly.pdbx_strand_id
1 'polypeptide(L)'
;MKTYQYPFEVGDKVVFINEEGGGVIASVLGPGRVGVMLPEGLEIPVSVGELMLADPDMQERLSEELVATARANEPVTAQPSPVKKRSTEVPELDLHIEELVERPRGLSNSEMLRIQLEYFEMFMAEAMQNRWPKVVVIHGVGEGVLRAAVRERMAAWPHVSYHDASYTKYGYGATEILIRYGGGL
;
A
#
# COMPACT_ATOMS: atom_id res chain seq x y z
N MET A 1 -13.37 24.51 -3.06
CA MET A 1 -12.80 23.16 -3.25
C MET A 1 -11.30 23.34 -3.41
N LYS A 2 -10.49 22.89 -2.45
CA LYS A 2 -9.03 22.91 -2.58
C LYS A 2 -8.62 21.59 -3.23
N THR A 3 -8.12 21.66 -4.46
CA THR A 3 -7.47 20.56 -5.15
C THR A 3 -6.16 20.27 -4.43
N TYR A 4 -6.03 19.12 -3.77
CA TYR A 4 -4.73 18.68 -3.25
C TYR A 4 -3.91 18.14 -4.41
N GLN A 5 -3.17 19.04 -5.06
CA GLN A 5 -2.14 18.71 -6.03
C GLN A 5 -0.84 18.57 -5.22
N TYR A 6 -0.43 17.33 -4.94
CA TYR A 6 0.76 17.05 -4.15
C TYR A 6 2.03 17.29 -4.99
N PRO A 7 2.93 18.22 -4.60
CA PRO A 7 3.99 18.70 -5.48
C PRO A 7 5.31 17.99 -5.21
N PHE A 8 5.36 16.67 -5.36
CA PHE A 8 6.63 15.93 -5.28
C PHE A 8 7.10 15.56 -6.68
N GLU A 9 8.27 16.05 -7.06
CA GLU A 9 8.95 15.76 -8.31
C GLU A 9 10.21 14.91 -8.06
N VAL A 10 10.63 14.16 -9.08
CA VAL A 10 11.89 13.42 -9.02
C VAL A 10 13.04 14.39 -8.75
N GLY A 11 13.83 14.11 -7.72
CA GLY A 11 14.89 14.98 -7.22
C GLY A 11 14.55 15.71 -5.92
N ASP A 12 13.28 15.73 -5.50
CA ASP A 12 12.89 16.35 -4.23
C ASP A 12 13.46 15.59 -3.04
N LYS A 13 14.03 16.33 -2.09
CA LYS A 13 14.46 15.78 -0.80
C LYS A 13 13.27 15.75 0.15
N VAL A 14 12.98 14.57 0.66
CA VAL A 14 11.82 14.31 1.52
C VAL A 14 12.24 13.64 2.82
N VAL A 15 11.51 13.93 3.89
CA VAL A 15 11.61 13.25 5.19
C VAL A 15 10.35 12.44 5.45
N PHE A 16 10.49 11.33 6.17
CA PHE A 16 9.36 10.52 6.58
C PHE A 16 8.66 11.15 7.79
N ILE A 17 7.32 11.17 7.78
CA ILE A 17 6.53 11.81 8.85
C ILE A 17 6.52 10.97 10.14
N ASN A 18 6.52 9.65 10.00
CA ASN A 18 6.35 8.71 11.11
C ASN A 18 7.64 7.93 11.46
N GLU A 19 8.74 8.19 10.75
CA GLU A 19 10.01 7.47 10.90
C GLU A 19 11.19 8.45 10.87
N GLU A 20 12.27 8.11 11.57
CA GLU A 20 13.51 8.88 11.49
C GLU A 20 14.22 8.60 10.17
N GLY A 21 14.41 9.63 9.35
CA GLY A 21 15.16 9.54 8.10
C GLY A 21 14.45 10.20 6.93
N GLY A 22 14.97 9.94 5.74
CA GLY A 22 14.46 10.51 4.51
C GLY A 22 15.26 10.06 3.30
N GLY A 23 14.99 10.69 2.17
CA GLY A 23 15.69 10.37 0.94
C GLY A 23 15.33 11.33 -0.18
N VAL A 24 15.62 10.91 -1.40
CA VAL A 24 15.35 11.69 -2.61
C VAL A 24 14.29 10.98 -3.42
N ILE A 25 13.30 11.70 -3.95
CA ILE A 25 12.35 11.11 -4.89
C ILE A 25 13.10 10.63 -6.13
N ALA A 26 13.10 9.32 -6.35
CA ALA A 26 13.76 8.66 -7.48
C ALA A 26 12.79 8.40 -8.64
N SER A 27 11.53 8.13 -8.33
CA SER A 27 10.52 7.79 -9.32
C SER A 27 9.11 8.17 -8.85
N VAL A 28 8.20 8.44 -9.79
CA VAL A 28 6.77 8.58 -9.51
C VAL A 28 6.09 7.28 -9.90
N LEU A 29 5.56 6.57 -8.90
CA LEU A 29 5.03 5.22 -9.06
C LEU A 29 3.51 5.21 -9.33
N GLY A 30 2.84 6.34 -9.11
CA GLY A 30 1.41 6.49 -9.38
C GLY A 30 0.79 7.66 -8.61
N PRO A 31 -0.54 7.85 -8.70
CA PRO A 31 -1.23 8.88 -7.94
C PRO A 31 -1.11 8.58 -6.45
N GLY A 32 -0.26 9.34 -5.76
CA GLY A 32 -0.08 9.25 -4.31
C GLY A 32 1.04 8.30 -3.83
N ARG A 33 1.86 7.74 -4.73
CA ARG A 33 3.04 6.95 -4.37
C ARG A 33 4.27 7.35 -5.17
N VAL A 34 5.41 7.41 -4.49
CA VAL A 34 6.71 7.78 -5.07
C VAL A 34 7.79 6.80 -4.60
N GLY A 35 8.77 6.53 -5.45
CA GLY A 35 9.98 5.83 -5.05
C GLY A 35 10.93 6.81 -4.39
N VAL A 36 11.36 6.51 -3.16
CA VAL A 36 12.32 7.31 -2.40
C VAL A 36 13.64 6.55 -2.34
N MET A 37 14.72 7.16 -2.84
CA MET A 37 16.08 6.67 -2.75
C MET A 37 16.69 7.08 -1.41
N LEU A 38 17.01 6.07 -0.61
CA LEU A 38 17.67 6.20 0.68
C LEU A 38 19.17 6.46 0.51
N PRO A 39 19.85 7.01 1.53
CA PRO A 39 21.30 7.26 1.52
C PRO A 39 22.14 6.00 1.22
N GLU A 40 21.71 4.86 1.73
CA GLU A 40 22.31 3.53 1.47
C GLU A 40 22.15 3.00 0.03
N GLY A 41 21.50 3.76 -0.87
CA GLY A 41 21.36 3.42 -2.29
C GLY A 41 20.20 2.47 -2.59
N LEU A 42 19.30 2.26 -1.64
CA LEU A 42 18.07 1.47 -1.83
C LEU A 42 16.90 2.39 -2.18
N GLU A 43 16.15 2.03 -3.22
CA GLU A 43 14.87 2.68 -3.55
C GLU A 43 13.70 1.92 -2.91
N ILE A 44 12.87 2.64 -2.14
CA ILE A 44 11.67 2.12 -1.48
C ILE A 44 10.40 2.86 -1.95
N PRO A 45 9.26 2.18 -2.13
CA PRO A 45 8.00 2.83 -2.48
C PRO A 45 7.32 3.40 -1.24
N VAL A 46 7.06 4.71 -1.22
CA VAL A 46 6.46 5.43 -0.08
C VAL A 46 5.21 6.20 -0.50
N SER A 47 4.23 6.28 0.39
CA SER A 47 3.00 7.04 0.16
C SER A 47 3.28 8.53 0.32
N VAL A 48 2.73 9.38 -0.56
CA VAL A 48 2.94 10.84 -0.46
C VAL A 48 2.40 11.44 0.85
N GLY A 49 1.44 10.77 1.49
CA GLY A 49 0.90 11.17 2.79
C GLY A 49 1.84 10.88 3.98
N GLU A 50 2.93 10.15 3.73
CA GLU A 50 3.96 9.82 4.72
C GLU A 50 5.24 10.64 4.50
N LEU A 51 5.21 11.60 3.56
CA LEU A 51 6.34 12.41 3.13
C LEU A 51 6.13 13.89 3.41
N MET A 52 7.20 14.56 3.82
CA MET A 52 7.27 16.01 3.95
C MET A 52 8.51 16.52 3.20
N LEU A 53 8.40 17.67 2.52
CA LEU A 53 9.56 18.32 1.90
C LEU A 53 10.56 18.72 2.99
N ALA A 54 11.83 18.42 2.77
CA ALA A 54 12.89 18.82 3.69
C ALA A 54 13.12 20.33 3.60
N ASP A 55 13.08 21.02 4.74
CA ASP A 55 13.48 22.43 4.85
C ASP A 55 14.99 22.62 4.58
N PRO A 56 15.48 23.83 4.25
CA PRO A 56 16.88 24.06 3.85
C PRO A 56 17.93 23.49 4.82
N ASP A 57 17.72 23.63 6.12
CA ASP A 57 18.58 23.05 7.16
C ASP A 57 18.59 21.51 7.14
N MET A 58 17.46 20.88 6.84
CA MET A 58 17.37 19.41 6.72
C MET A 58 17.99 18.92 5.41
N GLN A 59 17.85 19.70 4.33
CA GLN A 59 18.42 19.36 3.03
C GLN A 59 19.93 19.24 3.08
N GLU A 60 20.61 20.10 3.84
CA GLU A 60 22.07 20.10 3.99
C GLU A 60 22.54 18.80 4.66
N ARG A 61 21.89 18.41 5.77
CA ARG A 61 22.15 17.15 6.50
C ARG A 61 21.93 15.90 5.65
N LEU A 62 20.82 15.85 4.90
CA LEU A 62 20.53 14.75 3.97
C LEU A 62 21.59 14.62 2.87
N SER A 63 22.07 15.74 2.33
CA SER A 63 23.15 15.70 1.33
C SER A 63 24.47 15.19 1.90
N GLU A 64 24.83 15.56 3.12
CA GLU A 64 26.07 15.06 3.75
C GLU A 64 26.02 13.54 3.94
N GLU A 65 24.88 13.01 4.36
CA GLU A 65 24.67 11.58 4.57
C GLU A 65 24.74 10.78 3.25
N LEU A 66 24.08 11.27 2.19
CA LEU A 66 24.13 10.71 0.83
C LEU A 66 25.54 10.74 0.21
N VAL A 67 26.28 11.82 0.43
CA VAL A 67 27.66 11.96 -0.09
C VAL A 67 28.63 11.03 0.65
N ALA A 68 28.42 10.81 1.95
CA ALA A 68 29.24 9.88 2.73
C ALA A 68 29.07 8.42 2.25
N THR A 69 27.85 8.02 1.87
CA THR A 69 27.55 6.68 1.36
C THR A 69 28.00 6.48 -0.09
N ALA A 70 27.87 7.50 -0.95
CA ALA A 70 28.33 7.46 -2.35
C ALA A 70 29.86 7.32 -2.48
N ARG A 71 30.63 7.77 -1.48
CA ARG A 71 32.10 7.62 -1.44
C ARG A 71 32.57 6.22 -1.02
N ALA A 72 31.66 5.34 -0.59
CA ALA A 72 32.01 4.02 -0.08
C ALA A 72 31.77 2.86 -1.07
N ASN A 73 31.18 3.09 -2.25
CA ASN A 73 30.87 2.00 -3.19
C ASN A 73 31.14 2.38 -4.67
N GLU A 74 32.11 1.68 -5.27
CA GLU A 74 32.34 1.63 -6.73
C GLU A 74 31.30 0.74 -7.45
N PRO A 75 31.11 0.87 -8.78
CA PRO A 75 29.87 0.52 -9.45
C PRO A 75 29.76 -0.98 -9.75
N VAL A 76 28.68 -1.62 -9.27
CA VAL A 76 28.32 -2.98 -9.69
C VAL A 76 27.56 -2.94 -11.01
N THR A 77 28.30 -3.23 -12.07
CA THR A 77 27.85 -3.53 -13.43
C THR A 77 26.64 -4.47 -13.45
N ALA A 78 25.65 -4.10 -14.27
CA ALA A 78 24.43 -4.86 -14.54
C ALA A 78 24.69 -6.35 -14.86
N GLN A 79 24.10 -7.22 -14.05
CA GLN A 79 23.81 -8.62 -14.38
C GLN A 79 22.38 -8.94 -13.92
N PRO A 80 21.65 -9.82 -14.63
CA PRO A 80 20.21 -9.95 -14.50
C PRO A 80 19.85 -10.38 -13.08
N SER A 81 18.95 -9.61 -12.47
CA SER A 81 18.60 -9.70 -11.06
C SER A 81 18.17 -11.12 -10.68
N PRO A 82 18.72 -11.71 -9.60
CA PRO A 82 18.01 -12.77 -8.92
C PRO A 82 16.77 -12.13 -8.31
N VAL A 83 15.60 -12.64 -8.73
CA VAL A 83 14.26 -12.29 -8.26
C VAL A 83 14.31 -11.89 -6.79
N LYS A 84 14.14 -10.59 -6.52
CA LYS A 84 14.02 -10.07 -5.15
C LYS A 84 12.95 -10.90 -4.43
N LYS A 85 13.34 -11.49 -3.30
CA LYS A 85 12.40 -12.10 -2.35
C LYS A 85 11.29 -11.07 -2.12
N ARG A 86 10.09 -11.38 -2.64
CA ARG A 86 8.87 -10.66 -2.32
C ARG A 86 8.80 -10.55 -0.80
N SER A 87 8.46 -9.38 -0.28
CA SER A 87 7.90 -9.28 1.06
C SER A 87 6.91 -10.43 1.26
N THR A 88 7.14 -11.25 2.28
CA THR A 88 6.35 -12.47 2.54
C THR A 88 4.99 -12.17 3.13
N GLU A 89 4.68 -10.91 3.41
CA GLU A 89 3.41 -10.49 3.96
C GLU A 89 2.37 -10.32 2.84
N VAL A 90 1.28 -11.07 2.99
CA VAL A 90 0.10 -10.95 2.16
C VAL A 90 -0.61 -9.67 2.58
N PRO A 91 -0.88 -8.72 1.68
CA PRO A 91 -1.59 -7.49 2.01
C PRO A 91 -2.96 -7.79 2.62
N GLU A 92 -3.31 -7.07 3.69
CA GLU A 92 -4.54 -7.28 4.45
C GLU A 92 -5.33 -5.97 4.55
N LEU A 93 -6.65 -6.06 4.46
CA LEU A 93 -7.57 -4.96 4.75
C LEU A 93 -8.51 -5.36 5.89
N ASP A 94 -8.50 -4.61 6.98
CA ASP A 94 -9.52 -4.72 8.01
C ASP A 94 -10.71 -3.82 7.68
N LEU A 95 -11.89 -4.43 7.52
CA LEU A 95 -13.14 -3.74 7.22
C LEU A 95 -13.99 -3.45 8.45
N HIS A 96 -13.55 -3.73 9.68
CA HIS A 96 -14.26 -3.22 10.86
C HIS A 96 -14.35 -1.69 10.76
N ILE A 97 -15.54 -1.14 11.02
CA ILE A 97 -15.80 0.29 10.74
C ILE A 97 -14.88 1.19 11.57
N GLU A 98 -14.48 0.72 12.75
CA GLU A 98 -13.50 1.37 13.64
C GLU A 98 -12.12 1.54 13.01
N GLU A 99 -11.74 0.67 12.07
CA GLU A 99 -10.46 0.75 11.34
C GLU A 99 -10.55 1.71 10.13
N LEU A 100 -11.77 1.96 9.63
CA LEU A 100 -11.99 2.75 8.42
C LEU A 100 -12.34 4.22 8.70
N VAL A 101 -12.93 4.52 9.87
CA VAL A 101 -13.34 5.88 10.22
C VAL A 101 -13.02 6.22 11.67
N GLU A 102 -12.57 7.45 11.92
CA GLU A 102 -12.22 7.91 13.28
C GLU A 102 -13.42 7.99 14.24
N ARG A 103 -14.62 8.23 13.71
CA ARG A 103 -15.85 8.47 14.49
C ARG A 103 -17.03 7.69 13.88
N PRO A 104 -17.15 6.39 14.18
CA PRO A 104 -18.24 5.57 13.64
C PRO A 104 -19.61 5.90 14.27
N ARG A 105 -19.63 6.57 15.42
CA ARG A 105 -20.87 6.94 16.13
C ARG A 105 -21.74 7.86 15.28
N GLY A 106 -22.97 7.44 15.03
CA GLY A 106 -23.97 8.20 14.28
C GLY A 106 -24.17 7.74 12.85
N LEU A 107 -23.34 6.82 12.35
CA LEU A 107 -23.58 6.16 11.07
C LEU A 107 -24.68 5.12 11.19
N SER A 108 -25.58 5.10 10.21
CA SER A 108 -26.52 3.99 10.03
C SER A 108 -25.80 2.74 9.53
N ASN A 109 -26.40 1.56 9.75
CA ASN A 109 -25.85 0.30 9.26
C ASN A 109 -25.60 0.30 7.75
N SER A 110 -26.47 0.95 6.97
CA SER A 110 -26.32 1.07 5.52
C SER A 110 -25.16 1.98 5.14
N GLU A 111 -24.91 3.06 5.89
CA GLU A 111 -23.76 3.94 5.65
C GLU A 111 -22.44 3.25 6.01
N MET A 112 -22.40 2.53 7.14
CA MET A 112 -21.23 1.73 7.53
C MET A 112 -20.92 0.69 6.44
N LEU A 113 -21.93 -0.07 6.01
CA LEU A 113 -21.77 -1.08 4.96
C LEU A 113 -21.28 -0.47 3.65
N ARG A 114 -21.83 0.69 3.25
CA ARG A 114 -21.38 1.39 2.04
C ARG A 114 -19.89 1.77 2.14
N ILE A 115 -19.46 2.37 3.24
CA ILE A 115 -18.06 2.77 3.47
C ILE A 115 -17.15 1.54 3.40
N GLN A 116 -17.52 0.45 4.08
CA GLN A 116 -16.74 -0.78 4.08
C GLN A 116 -16.57 -1.36 2.66
N LEU A 117 -17.63 -1.34 1.85
CA LEU A 117 -17.54 -1.81 0.46
C LEU A 117 -16.73 -0.86 -0.43
N GLU A 118 -16.77 0.45 -0.20
CA GLU A 118 -15.93 1.42 -0.92
C GLU A 118 -14.44 1.16 -0.64
N TYR A 119 -14.04 0.96 0.62
CA TYR A 119 -12.67 0.60 0.98
C TYR A 119 -12.25 -0.76 0.38
N PHE A 120 -13.15 -1.74 0.38
CA PHE A 120 -12.90 -3.03 -0.26
C PHE A 120 -12.60 -2.88 -1.76
N GLU A 121 -13.39 -2.08 -2.49
CA GLU A 121 -13.20 -1.84 -3.92
C GLU A 121 -11.90 -1.10 -4.20
N MET A 122 -11.57 -0.08 -3.39
CA MET A 122 -10.30 0.65 -3.50
C MET A 122 -9.10 -0.29 -3.29
N PHE A 123 -9.16 -1.15 -2.27
CA PHE A 123 -8.11 -2.12 -1.99
C PHE A 123 -7.96 -3.17 -3.09
N MET A 124 -9.07 -3.69 -3.64
CA MET A 124 -9.03 -4.61 -4.77
C MET A 124 -8.45 -3.96 -6.02
N ALA A 125 -8.80 -2.69 -6.29
CA ALA A 125 -8.22 -1.93 -7.39
C ALA A 125 -6.71 -1.74 -7.20
N GLU A 126 -6.27 -1.39 -5.98
CA GLU A 126 -4.85 -1.28 -5.64
C GLU A 126 -4.13 -2.63 -5.82
N ALA A 127 -4.71 -3.73 -5.34
CA ALA A 127 -4.15 -5.06 -5.48
C ALA A 127 -3.96 -5.46 -6.95
N MET A 128 -4.96 -5.15 -7.79
CA MET A 128 -4.91 -5.38 -9.24
C MET A 128 -3.85 -4.54 -9.94
N GLN A 129 -3.74 -3.26 -9.57
CA GLN A 129 -2.72 -2.36 -10.11
C GLN A 129 -1.31 -2.81 -9.74
N ASN A 130 -1.10 -3.23 -8.48
CA ASN A 130 0.18 -3.74 -8.00
C ASN A 130 0.46 -5.20 -8.42
N ARG A 131 -0.49 -5.84 -9.11
CA ARG A 131 -0.44 -7.25 -9.49
C ARG A 131 -0.18 -8.19 -8.31
N TRP A 132 -0.75 -7.88 -7.15
CA TRP A 132 -0.69 -8.78 -5.99
C TRP A 132 -1.54 -10.02 -6.28
N PRO A 133 -0.94 -11.22 -6.30
CA PRO A 133 -1.67 -12.45 -6.66
C PRO A 133 -2.60 -12.93 -5.54
N LYS A 134 -2.44 -12.38 -4.33
CA LYS A 134 -3.17 -12.76 -3.12
C LYS A 134 -3.30 -11.55 -2.20
N VAL A 135 -4.48 -11.38 -1.61
CA VAL A 135 -4.76 -10.44 -0.52
C VAL A 135 -5.72 -11.07 0.50
N VAL A 136 -5.82 -10.52 1.71
CA VAL A 136 -6.77 -10.94 2.73
C VAL A 136 -7.67 -9.77 3.12
N VAL A 137 -8.96 -10.05 3.33
CA VAL A 137 -9.93 -9.07 3.83
C VAL A 137 -10.55 -9.60 5.11
N ILE A 138 -10.49 -8.81 6.18
CA ILE A 138 -11.02 -9.13 7.50
C ILE A 138 -12.36 -8.40 7.63
N HIS A 139 -13.46 -9.14 7.72
CA HIS A 139 -14.84 -8.61 7.78
C HIS A 139 -15.57 -8.92 9.09
N GLY A 140 -14.89 -9.60 10.02
CA GLY A 140 -15.46 -10.01 11.31
C GLY A 140 -16.41 -11.22 11.24
N VAL A 141 -16.84 -11.70 12.40
CA VAL A 141 -17.62 -12.95 12.56
C VAL A 141 -19.12 -12.74 12.75
N GLY A 142 -19.65 -11.53 12.53
CA GLY A 142 -21.05 -11.15 12.81
C GLY A 142 -22.09 -11.93 11.99
N GLU A 143 -23.26 -11.33 11.74
CA GLU A 143 -24.38 -11.98 11.03
C GLU A 143 -24.08 -12.36 9.56
N GLY A 144 -22.89 -12.02 9.05
CA GLY A 144 -22.45 -12.38 7.71
C GLY A 144 -22.89 -11.41 6.61
N VAL A 145 -23.54 -10.29 6.96
CA VAL A 145 -23.98 -9.26 6.01
C VAL A 145 -22.80 -8.69 5.21
N LEU A 146 -21.73 -8.26 5.89
CA LEU A 146 -20.55 -7.71 5.22
C LEU A 146 -19.81 -8.77 4.39
N ARG A 147 -19.67 -10.00 4.91
CA ARG A 147 -19.10 -11.13 4.17
C ARG A 147 -19.87 -11.42 2.87
N ALA A 148 -21.19 -11.45 2.94
CA ALA A 148 -22.05 -11.67 1.79
C ALA A 148 -21.89 -10.55 0.75
N ALA A 149 -21.89 -9.30 1.20
CA ALA A 149 -21.75 -8.15 0.32
C ALA A 149 -20.37 -8.08 -0.36
N VAL A 150 -19.28 -8.37 0.37
CA VAL A 150 -17.92 -8.48 -0.21
C VAL A 150 -17.87 -9.56 -1.29
N ARG A 151 -18.48 -10.73 -1.03
CA ARG A 151 -18.57 -11.82 -2.02
C ARG A 151 -19.39 -11.45 -3.24
N GLU A 152 -20.48 -10.72 -3.06
CA GLU A 152 -21.30 -10.20 -4.15
C GLU A 152 -20.51 -9.22 -5.02
N ARG A 153 -19.75 -8.29 -4.43
CA ARG A 153 -18.88 -7.38 -5.19
C ARG A 153 -17.81 -8.13 -5.98
N MET A 154 -17.23 -9.19 -5.41
CA MET A 154 -16.25 -10.01 -6.12
C MET A 154 -16.79 -10.68 -7.39
N ALA A 155 -18.11 -10.89 -7.50
CA ALA A 155 -18.71 -11.44 -8.72
C ALA A 155 -18.50 -10.55 -9.95
N ALA A 156 -18.19 -9.26 -9.77
CA ALA A 156 -17.83 -8.36 -10.86
C ALA A 156 -16.45 -8.65 -11.49
N TRP A 157 -15.60 -9.46 -10.85
CA TRP A 157 -14.25 -9.77 -11.32
C TRP A 157 -14.07 -11.28 -11.56
N PRO A 158 -14.34 -11.79 -12.78
CA PRO A 158 -14.26 -13.23 -13.09
C PRO A 158 -12.86 -13.87 -12.91
N HIS A 159 -11.82 -13.05 -12.81
CA HIS A 159 -10.43 -13.47 -12.61
C HIS A 159 -10.04 -13.51 -11.12
N VAL A 160 -10.98 -13.23 -10.23
CA VAL A 160 -10.83 -13.31 -8.78
C VAL A 160 -11.52 -14.58 -8.27
N SER A 161 -10.85 -15.29 -7.37
CA SER A 161 -11.40 -16.42 -6.63
C SER A 161 -11.12 -16.22 -5.14
N TYR A 162 -11.92 -16.81 -4.27
CA TYR A 162 -11.76 -16.62 -2.83
C TYR A 162 -12.07 -17.88 -2.03
N HIS A 163 -11.53 -17.96 -0.82
CA HIS A 163 -11.88 -18.95 0.19
C HIS A 163 -11.77 -18.32 1.58
N ASP A 164 -12.23 -19.05 2.60
CA ASP A 164 -12.03 -18.60 3.98
C ASP A 164 -10.52 -18.58 4.30
N ALA A 165 -10.07 -17.51 4.97
CA ALA A 165 -8.67 -17.36 5.34
C ALA A 165 -8.28 -18.31 6.48
N SER A 166 -7.00 -18.35 6.85
CA SER A 166 -6.50 -19.23 7.91
C SER A 166 -7.27 -19.06 9.22
N TYR A 167 -7.96 -20.12 9.65
CA TYR A 167 -8.70 -20.12 10.92
C TYR A 167 -7.80 -19.86 12.13
N THR A 168 -6.57 -20.37 12.11
CA THR A 168 -5.61 -20.16 13.21
C THR A 168 -5.18 -18.70 13.33
N LYS A 169 -5.13 -17.96 12.21
CA LYS A 169 -4.70 -16.56 12.21
C LYS A 169 -5.87 -15.57 12.40
N TYR A 170 -7.01 -15.82 11.78
CA TYR A 170 -8.12 -14.86 11.70
C TYR A 170 -9.46 -15.37 12.23
N GLY A 171 -9.53 -16.62 12.72
CA GLY A 171 -10.79 -17.26 13.03
C GLY A 171 -11.69 -17.39 11.79
N TYR A 172 -13.00 -17.20 11.96
CA TYR A 172 -13.99 -17.26 10.87
C TYR A 172 -14.22 -15.90 10.17
N GLY A 173 -13.44 -14.88 10.53
CA GLY A 173 -13.74 -13.48 10.22
C GLY A 173 -13.04 -12.91 8.99
N ALA A 174 -12.37 -13.73 8.18
CA ALA A 174 -11.58 -13.23 7.05
C ALA A 174 -11.68 -14.11 5.80
N THR A 175 -11.54 -13.46 4.64
CA THR A 175 -11.57 -14.05 3.31
C THR A 175 -10.22 -13.85 2.64
N GLU A 176 -9.58 -14.93 2.19
CA GLU A 176 -8.42 -14.87 1.31
C GLU A 176 -8.89 -14.78 -0.13
N ILE A 177 -8.33 -13.82 -0.87
CA ILE A 177 -8.69 -13.50 -2.24
C ILE A 177 -7.48 -13.72 -3.13
N LEU A 178 -7.66 -14.51 -4.18
CA LEU A 178 -6.65 -14.84 -5.17
C LEU A 178 -7.00 -14.14 -6.49
N ILE A 179 -6.05 -13.42 -7.05
CA ILE A 179 -6.23 -12.64 -8.29
C ILE A 179 -5.35 -13.23 -9.38
N ARG A 180 -5.97 -13.64 -10.49
CA ARG A 180 -5.28 -14.26 -11.63
C ARG A 180 -4.93 -13.21 -12.69
N TYR A 181 -3.64 -12.92 -12.84
CA TYR A 181 -3.14 -12.09 -13.93
C TYR A 181 -2.64 -12.97 -15.09
N GLY A 182 -3.58 -13.60 -15.80
CA GLY A 182 -3.33 -14.31 -17.05
C GLY A 182 -3.15 -15.84 -16.95
N GLY A 183 -3.90 -16.55 -17.81
CA GLY A 183 -3.51 -17.80 -18.43
C GLY A 183 -3.29 -17.52 -19.92
N GLY A 184 -2.21 -18.03 -20.48
CA GLY A 184 -1.98 -17.98 -21.93
C GLY A 184 -3.02 -18.80 -22.68
N LEU A 185 -3.30 -18.39 -23.92
CA LEU A 185 -3.77 -19.30 -24.97
C LEU A 185 -2.79 -20.46 -25.13
#